data_AF-A0A1M7QMY0-F1
#
_entry.id   AF-A0A1M7QMY0-F1
#
_cell.length_a   1.000
_cell.length_b   1.000
_cell.length_c   1.000
_cell.angle_alpha   90.00
_cell.angle_beta   90.00
_cell.angle_gamma   90.00
#
_symmetry.space_group_name_H-M   'P 1'
#
loop_
_entity.id
_entity.type
_entity.pdbx_description
1 polymer ?
#
loop_
_entity_poly.entity_id
_entity_poly.type
_entity_poly.pdbx_seq_one_letter_code
_entity_poly.pdbx_strand_id
1 'polypeptide(L)'
;MRKVLFILSELLDDDVEWLANAGDRLRYPVGAELIPYGGQPDSVYFVLDGTFSVLAGNGELVAELSSGEVIGEMSLVDPARTTASVRANEGASALRVSHVRLREKLDTDAAFAARFYRALSVFMSARMRQTTRRYGYGGLSHPGDAQVDEISEALLEKAHLASMRFERLLKRMAS
;
A
#
# COMPACT_ATOMS: atom_id res chain seq x y z
N MET A 1 9.51 9.58 7.70
CA MET A 1 8.61 8.60 8.33
C MET A 1 8.27 7.52 7.32
N ARG A 2 8.48 6.25 7.65
CA ARG A 2 8.21 5.10 6.78
C ARG A 2 6.73 5.12 6.37
N LYS A 3 6.43 5.31 5.08
CA LYS A 3 5.09 5.24 4.45
C LYS A 3 4.37 3.89 4.62
N VAL A 4 5.01 2.99 5.36
CA VAL A 4 5.16 1.57 5.09
C VAL A 4 3.96 0.79 5.60
N LEU A 5 2.99 1.38 6.32
CA LEU A 5 2.04 0.56 7.08
C LEU A 5 0.65 1.17 7.29
N PHE A 6 0.26 2.20 6.52
CA PHE A 6 -1.02 2.89 6.75
C PHE A 6 -2.25 1.97 6.69
N ILE A 7 -2.20 0.94 5.82
CA ILE A 7 -3.31 0.00 5.76
C ILE A 7 -3.32 -0.90 7.00
N LEU A 8 -2.16 -1.41 7.42
CA LEU A 8 -2.05 -2.32 8.57
C LEU A 8 -2.28 -1.64 9.93
N SER A 9 -2.15 -0.31 10.03
CA SER A 9 -2.40 0.43 11.28
C SER A 9 -3.87 0.46 11.66
N GLU A 10 -4.77 0.37 10.69
CA GLU A 10 -6.22 0.47 10.88
C GLU A 10 -6.91 -0.90 10.95
N LEU A 11 -6.21 -1.96 10.57
CA LEU A 11 -6.69 -3.34 10.66
C LEU A 11 -6.50 -3.90 12.07
N LEU A 12 -7.25 -4.94 12.42
CA LEU A 12 -7.02 -5.74 13.63
C LEU A 12 -6.08 -6.91 13.33
N ASP A 13 -5.60 -7.54 14.39
CA ASP A 13 -4.73 -8.71 14.30
C ASP A 13 -5.38 -9.86 13.53
N ASP A 14 -6.67 -10.11 13.75
CA ASP A 14 -7.44 -11.14 13.03
C ASP A 14 -7.61 -10.80 11.53
N ASP A 15 -7.68 -9.51 11.18
CA ASP A 15 -7.75 -9.07 9.79
C ASP A 15 -6.44 -9.39 9.06
N VAL A 16 -5.30 -9.22 9.75
CA VAL A 16 -3.96 -9.52 9.22
C VAL A 16 -3.74 -11.03 9.09
N GLU A 17 -4.19 -11.81 10.07
CA GLU A 17 -4.20 -13.27 9.98
C GLU A 17 -5.08 -13.74 8.81
N TRP A 18 -6.24 -13.12 8.62
CA TRP A 18 -7.09 -13.42 7.48
C TRP A 18 -6.39 -13.10 6.15
N LEU A 19 -5.74 -11.93 6.02
CA LEU A 19 -4.97 -11.56 4.82
C LEU A 19 -3.86 -12.57 4.53
N ALA A 20 -3.12 -13.01 5.54
CA ALA A 20 -2.08 -14.03 5.43
C ALA A 20 -2.65 -15.34 4.87
N ASN A 21 -3.79 -15.80 5.39
CA ASN A 21 -4.41 -17.06 4.95
C ASN A 21 -5.08 -16.96 3.58
N ALA A 22 -5.59 -15.78 3.23
CA ALA A 22 -6.32 -15.55 1.98
C ALA A 22 -5.39 -15.27 0.79
N GLY A 23 -4.12 -14.92 1.02
CA GLY A 23 -3.18 -14.55 -0.02
C GLY A 23 -2.06 -15.57 -0.26
N ASP A 24 -1.37 -15.39 -1.38
CA ASP A 24 -0.20 -16.19 -1.77
C ASP A 24 1.05 -15.33 -1.76
N ARG A 25 2.16 -15.88 -1.24
CA ARG A 25 3.47 -15.22 -1.35
C ARG A 25 4.03 -15.42 -2.75
N LEU A 26 4.24 -14.33 -3.47
CA LEU A 26 4.88 -14.32 -4.79
C LEU A 26 6.25 -13.67 -4.73
N ARG A 27 7.20 -14.23 -5.50
CA ARG A 27 8.56 -13.67 -5.67
C ARG A 27 8.71 -13.15 -7.09
N TYR A 28 9.36 -12.00 -7.20
CA TYR A 28 9.56 -11.28 -8.46
C TYR A 28 11.06 -11.07 -8.66
N PRO A 29 11.66 -11.59 -9.76
CA PRO A 29 13.03 -11.27 -10.09
C PRO A 29 13.15 -9.79 -10.50
N VAL A 30 14.39 -9.28 -10.48
CA VAL A 30 14.67 -7.90 -10.93
C VAL A 30 14.12 -7.68 -12.34
N GLY A 31 13.44 -6.54 -12.52
CA GLY A 31 12.82 -6.15 -13.79
C GLY A 31 11.48 -6.83 -14.09
N ALA A 32 11.02 -7.77 -13.27
CA ALA A 32 9.70 -8.39 -13.47
C ALA A 32 8.58 -7.36 -13.30
N GLU A 33 7.63 -7.39 -14.24
CA GLU A 33 6.47 -6.50 -14.22
C GLU A 33 5.36 -7.12 -13.37
N LEU A 34 5.02 -6.44 -12.27
CA LEU A 34 3.93 -6.82 -11.37
C LEU A 34 2.59 -6.38 -11.95
N ILE A 35 2.52 -5.14 -12.44
CA ILE A 35 1.34 -4.56 -13.07
C ILE A 35 1.78 -3.88 -14.37
N PRO A 36 1.26 -4.29 -15.54
CA PRO A 36 1.55 -3.62 -16.79
C PRO A 36 0.83 -2.26 -16.88
N TYR A 37 1.39 -1.36 -17.68
CA TYR A 37 0.71 -0.10 -18.02
C TYR A 37 -0.58 -0.39 -18.79
N GLY A 38 -1.68 0.29 -18.44
CA GLY A 38 -3.00 0.04 -19.03
C GLY A 38 -3.64 -1.29 -18.61
N GLY A 39 -3.02 -1.99 -17.65
CA GLY A 39 -3.51 -3.24 -17.07
C GLY A 39 -4.75 -3.04 -16.20
N GLN A 40 -5.39 -4.15 -15.84
CA GLN A 40 -6.48 -4.20 -14.87
C GLN A 40 -6.10 -5.23 -13.80
N PRO A 41 -5.39 -4.81 -12.73
CA PRO A 41 -5.04 -5.66 -11.62
C PRO A 41 -6.29 -6.30 -11.02
N ASP A 42 -6.22 -7.60 -10.78
CA ASP A 42 -7.29 -8.39 -10.16
C ASP A 42 -6.99 -8.71 -8.69
N SER A 43 -5.97 -8.05 -8.12
CA SER A 43 -5.40 -8.37 -6.83
C SER A 43 -4.81 -7.13 -6.17
N VAL A 44 -4.82 -7.15 -4.84
CA VAL A 44 -4.05 -6.23 -4.00
C VAL A 44 -2.78 -6.94 -3.56
N TYR A 45 -1.66 -6.21 -3.54
CA TYR A 45 -0.36 -6.73 -3.17
C TYR A 45 0.20 -5.97 -1.98
N PHE A 46 0.65 -6.68 -0.94
CA PHE A 46 1.43 -6.11 0.15
C PHE A 46 2.90 -6.45 -0.06
N VAL A 47 3.76 -5.44 -0.23
CA VAL A 47 5.19 -5.67 -0.42
C VAL A 47 5.75 -6.28 0.87
N LEU A 48 6.33 -7.47 0.78
CA LEU A 48 6.92 -8.16 1.93
C LEU A 48 8.41 -7.84 2.04
N ASP A 49 9.10 -7.81 0.91
CA ASP A 49 10.55 -7.61 0.84
C ASP A 49 10.95 -7.04 -0.54
N GLY A 50 12.09 -6.34 -0.57
CA GLY A 50 12.58 -5.65 -1.76
C GLY A 50 11.79 -4.38 -2.12
N THR A 51 11.98 -3.92 -3.36
CA THR A 51 11.45 -2.65 -3.87
C THR A 51 10.82 -2.77 -5.26
N PHE A 52 9.84 -1.91 -5.53
CA PHE A 52 9.15 -1.78 -6.81
C PHE A 52 9.14 -0.33 -7.28
N SER A 53 9.37 -0.09 -8.57
CA SER A 53 9.14 1.20 -9.21
C SER A 53 7.74 1.29 -9.78
N VAL A 54 7.08 2.43 -9.58
CA VAL A 54 5.89 2.85 -10.30
C VAL A 54 6.35 3.76 -11.44
N LEU A 55 6.08 3.36 -12.68
CA LEU A 55 6.55 4.05 -13.89
C LEU A 55 5.36 4.60 -14.68
N ALA A 56 5.40 5.87 -15.06
CA ALA A 56 4.39 6.45 -15.94
C ALA A 56 4.47 5.85 -17.36
N GLY A 57 3.48 6.13 -18.20
CA GLY A 57 3.44 5.60 -19.58
C GLY A 57 4.61 6.01 -20.47
N ASN A 58 5.31 7.09 -20.13
CA ASN A 58 6.54 7.56 -20.78
C ASN A 58 7.82 6.94 -20.17
N GLY A 59 7.71 6.03 -19.18
CA GLY A 59 8.82 5.41 -18.48
C GLY A 59 9.40 6.23 -17.32
N GLU A 60 8.85 7.40 -17.01
CA GLU A 60 9.31 8.25 -15.90
C GLU A 60 8.98 7.62 -14.54
N LEU A 61 9.93 7.69 -13.60
CA LEU A 61 9.75 7.20 -12.23
C LEU A 61 8.79 8.10 -11.45
N VAL A 62 7.59 7.57 -11.19
CA VAL A 62 6.56 8.25 -10.40
C VAL A 62 6.80 8.04 -8.91
N ALA A 63 7.08 6.81 -8.49
CA ALA A 63 7.33 6.50 -7.09
C ALA A 63 8.16 5.21 -6.96
N GLU A 64 8.86 5.07 -5.85
CA GLU A 64 9.41 3.80 -5.41
C GLU A 64 8.60 3.30 -4.21
N LEU A 65 8.28 2.01 -4.22
CA LEU A 65 7.52 1.30 -3.20
C LEU A 65 8.43 0.26 -2.54
N SER A 66 8.34 0.17 -1.23
CA SER A 66 9.19 -0.65 -0.36
C SER A 66 8.35 -1.56 0.52
N SER A 67 9.01 -2.47 1.23
CA SER A 67 8.41 -3.36 2.23
C SER A 67 7.34 -2.64 3.07
N GLY A 68 6.17 -3.29 3.20
CA GLY A 68 4.92 -2.88 3.84
C GLY A 68 4.00 -1.96 3.02
N GLU A 69 4.46 -1.36 1.93
CA GLU A 69 3.59 -0.61 1.03
C GLU A 69 2.62 -1.53 0.27
N VAL A 70 1.51 -0.96 -0.19
CA VAL A 70 0.43 -1.68 -0.88
C VAL A 70 0.35 -1.23 -2.33
N ILE A 71 0.09 -2.19 -3.22
CA ILE A 71 0.03 -2.02 -4.67
C ILE A 71 -1.29 -2.59 -5.19
N GLY A 72 -1.90 -1.94 -6.20
CA GLY A 72 -3.13 -2.42 -6.83
C GLY A 72 -4.40 -2.12 -6.04
N GLU A 73 -4.27 -1.45 -4.89
CA GLU A 73 -5.35 -1.04 -4.01
C GLU A 73 -6.38 -0.13 -4.70
N MET A 74 -5.94 0.70 -5.65
CA MET A 74 -6.82 1.58 -6.41
C MET A 74 -7.80 0.78 -7.27
N SER A 75 -7.33 -0.31 -7.89
CA SER A 75 -8.14 -1.15 -8.78
C SER A 75 -9.24 -1.93 -8.07
N LEU A 76 -9.15 -2.08 -6.75
CA LEU A 76 -10.22 -2.64 -5.91
C LEU A 76 -11.40 -1.67 -5.77
N VAL A 77 -11.13 -0.36 -5.73
CA VAL A 77 -12.13 0.70 -5.54
C VAL A 77 -12.68 1.20 -6.88
N ASP A 78 -11.78 1.46 -7.83
CA ASP A 78 -12.09 1.90 -9.18
C ASP A 78 -11.44 0.93 -10.18
N PRO A 79 -12.22 0.10 -10.91
CA PRO A 79 -11.70 -0.90 -11.84
C PRO A 79 -11.16 -0.31 -13.15
N ALA A 80 -10.87 0.99 -13.19
CA ALA A 80 -10.20 1.65 -14.30
C ALA A 80 -8.83 1.01 -14.63
N ARG A 81 -8.41 1.18 -15.88
CA ARG A 81 -7.09 0.75 -16.34
C ARG A 81 -5.99 1.55 -15.63
N THR A 82 -4.87 0.91 -15.34
CA THR A 82 -3.73 1.58 -14.71
C THR A 82 -3.13 2.66 -15.61
N THR A 83 -2.75 3.79 -15.01
CA THR A 83 -2.04 4.90 -15.67
C THR A 83 -0.53 4.84 -15.46
N ALA A 84 -0.06 3.79 -14.81
CA ALA A 84 1.34 3.51 -14.53
C ALA A 84 1.56 1.99 -14.52
N SER A 85 2.77 1.55 -14.85
CA SER A 85 3.22 0.18 -14.60
C SER A 85 3.93 0.08 -13.25
N VAL A 86 4.05 -1.14 -12.73
CA VAL A 86 4.79 -1.45 -11.51
C VAL A 86 5.78 -2.58 -11.79
N ARG A 87 7.05 -2.36 -11.47
CA ARG A 87 8.15 -3.29 -11.79
C ARG A 87 9.07 -3.49 -10.60
N ALA A 88 9.55 -4.70 -10.39
CA ALA A 88 10.53 -4.99 -9.34
C ALA A 88 11.90 -4.37 -9.66
N ASN A 89 12.47 -3.61 -8.73
CA ASN A 89 13.79 -2.97 -8.87
C ASN A 89 14.94 -3.90 -8.51
N GLU A 90 14.66 -4.87 -7.64
CA GLU A 90 15.57 -5.90 -7.17
C GLU A 90 14.80 -7.23 -7.03
N GLY A 91 15.41 -8.26 -6.44
CA GLY A 91 14.65 -9.44 -6.04
C GLY A 91 13.63 -9.06 -4.97
N ALA A 92 12.34 -9.07 -5.30
CA ALA A 92 11.27 -8.61 -4.43
C ALA A 92 10.26 -9.72 -4.12
N SER A 93 9.47 -9.56 -3.05
CA SER A 93 8.34 -10.44 -2.78
C SER A 93 7.13 -9.68 -2.26
N ALA A 94 5.94 -10.18 -2.57
CA ALA A 94 4.68 -9.59 -2.14
C ALA A 94 3.67 -10.67 -1.77
N LEU A 95 2.81 -10.37 -0.80
CA LEU A 95 1.59 -11.12 -0.54
C LEU A 95 0.54 -10.65 -1.55
N ARG A 96 0.08 -11.55 -2.42
CA ARG A 96 -1.01 -11.30 -3.36
C ARG A 96 -2.33 -11.76 -2.75
N VAL A 97 -3.30 -10.86 -2.62
CA VAL A 97 -4.69 -11.19 -2.25
C VAL A 97 -5.60 -10.84 -3.42
N SER A 98 -6.27 -11.85 -3.99
CA SER A 98 -7.18 -11.64 -5.11
C SER A 98 -8.37 -10.76 -4.74
N HIS A 99 -8.84 -9.95 -5.69
CA HIS A 99 -10.05 -9.14 -5.53
C HIS A 99 -11.27 -10.01 -5.20
N VAL A 100 -11.38 -11.22 -5.75
CA VAL A 100 -12.49 -12.13 -5.47
C VAL A 100 -12.56 -12.44 -3.97
N ARG A 101 -11.47 -12.96 -3.38
CA ARG A 101 -11.41 -13.28 -1.95
C ARG A 101 -11.60 -12.06 -1.06
N LEU A 102 -11.00 -10.94 -1.47
CA LEU A 102 -11.12 -9.69 -0.71
C LEU A 102 -12.55 -9.15 -0.74
N ARG A 103 -13.21 -9.18 -1.89
CA ARG A 103 -14.61 -8.75 -2.04
C ARG A 103 -15.55 -9.63 -1.23
N GLU A 104 -15.38 -10.95 -1.29
CA GLU A 104 -16.16 -11.89 -0.46
C GLU A 104 -16.06 -11.54 1.04
N LYS A 105 -14.85 -11.25 1.52
CA LYS A 105 -14.65 -10.84 2.92
C LYS A 105 -15.25 -9.47 3.25
N LEU A 106 -15.11 -8.50 2.35
CA LEU A 106 -15.71 -7.17 2.49
C LEU A 106 -17.25 -7.25 2.52
N ASP A 107 -17.85 -8.13 1.72
CA ASP A 107 -19.30 -8.27 1.61
C ASP A 107 -19.90 -9.05 2.80
N THR A 108 -19.14 -9.97 3.40
CA THR A 108 -19.61 -10.85 4.49
C THR A 108 -19.25 -10.38 5.90
N ASP A 109 -18.25 -9.49 6.03
CA ASP A 109 -17.80 -8.96 7.32
C ASP A 109 -17.76 -7.43 7.28
N ALA A 110 -18.86 -6.81 7.72
CA ALA A 110 -19.02 -5.36 7.74
C ALA A 110 -17.97 -4.66 8.65
N ALA A 111 -17.50 -5.33 9.71
CA ALA A 111 -16.52 -4.76 10.61
C ALA A 111 -15.13 -4.72 9.96
N PHE A 112 -14.74 -5.82 9.28
CA PHE A 112 -13.55 -5.85 8.43
C PHE A 112 -13.64 -4.79 7.33
N ALA A 113 -14.78 -4.70 6.64
CA ALA A 113 -14.98 -3.74 5.57
C ALA A 113 -14.83 -2.29 6.04
N ALA A 114 -15.43 -1.93 7.17
CA ALA A 114 -15.31 -0.60 7.74
C ALA A 114 -13.84 -0.24 8.04
N ARG A 115 -13.08 -1.16 8.64
CA ARG A 115 -11.65 -0.95 8.93
C ARG A 115 -10.83 -0.87 7.65
N PHE A 116 -11.04 -1.78 6.70
CA PHE A 116 -10.30 -1.82 5.44
C PHE A 116 -10.52 -0.55 4.61
N TYR A 117 -11.77 -0.12 4.43
CA TYR A 117 -12.07 1.11 3.68
C TYR A 117 -11.60 2.37 4.40
N ARG A 118 -11.62 2.40 5.74
CA ARG A 118 -11.00 3.48 6.52
C ARG A 118 -9.49 3.52 6.26
N ALA A 119 -8.82 2.37 6.31
CA ALA A 119 -7.39 2.22 6.03
C ALA A 119 -7.03 2.76 4.64
N LEU A 120 -7.81 2.36 3.63
CA LEU A 120 -7.62 2.78 2.25
C LEU A 120 -7.86 4.29 2.07
N SER A 121 -8.89 4.84 2.72
CA SER A 121 -9.19 6.28 2.67
C SER A 121 -8.06 7.12 3.28
N VAL A 122 -7.52 6.69 4.42
CA VAL A 122 -6.37 7.33 5.07
C VAL A 122 -5.13 7.25 4.17
N PHE A 123 -4.86 6.08 3.60
CA PHE A 123 -3.74 5.86 2.69
C PHE A 123 -3.84 6.75 1.43
N MET A 124 -4.99 6.76 0.75
CA MET A 124 -5.20 7.60 -0.44
C MET A 124 -5.08 9.09 -0.12
N SER A 125 -5.63 9.54 1.02
CA SER A 125 -5.49 10.92 1.48
C SER A 125 -4.03 11.31 1.73
N ALA A 126 -3.24 10.42 2.33
CA ALA A 126 -1.81 10.65 2.53
C ALA A 126 -1.05 10.73 1.19
N ARG A 127 -1.36 9.82 0.27
CA ARG A 127 -0.77 9.80 -1.08
C ARG A 127 -1.11 11.06 -1.88
N MET A 128 -2.37 11.51 -1.84
CA MET A 128 -2.79 12.77 -2.47
C MET A 128 -2.01 13.97 -1.93
N ARG A 129 -1.88 14.11 -0.60
CA ARG A 129 -1.07 15.20 -0.01
C ARG A 129 0.38 15.18 -0.49
N GLN A 130 0.98 14.00 -0.61
CA GLN A 130 2.34 13.85 -1.11
C GLN A 130 2.47 14.24 -2.59
N THR A 131 1.54 13.77 -3.43
CA THR A 131 1.52 14.08 -4.86
C THR A 131 1.31 15.58 -5.09
N THR A 132 0.33 16.22 -4.42
CA THR A 132 0.04 17.65 -4.57
C THR A 132 1.22 18.53 -4.14
N ARG A 133 1.94 18.16 -3.06
CA ARG A 133 3.18 18.85 -2.65
C ARG A 133 4.26 18.76 -3.72
N ARG A 134 4.40 17.62 -4.40
CA ARG A 134 5.42 17.39 -5.44
C ARG A 134 5.16 18.19 -6.71
N TYR A 135 3.90 18.46 -7.05
CA TYR A 135 3.51 19.21 -8.25
C TYR A 135 3.31 20.72 -8.00
N GLY A 136 3.81 21.27 -6.89
CA GLY A 136 4.01 22.72 -6.77
C GLY A 136 2.77 23.60 -6.59
N TYR A 137 1.58 23.04 -6.39
CA TYR A 137 0.38 23.82 -5.98
C TYR A 137 0.49 24.41 -4.55
N GLY A 138 1.64 24.28 -3.89
CA GLY A 138 2.02 24.97 -2.65
C GLY A 138 2.93 26.19 -2.88
N GLY A 139 2.99 26.74 -4.10
CA GLY A 139 3.74 27.94 -4.45
C GLY A 139 3.15 29.24 -3.92
N LEU A 140 2.86 29.30 -2.61
CA LEU A 140 2.79 30.51 -1.78
C LEU A 140 3.12 30.11 -0.33
N SER A 141 4.26 29.44 -0.11
CA SER A 141 4.74 29.21 1.26
C SER A 141 5.16 30.56 1.87
N HIS A 142 4.42 31.04 2.86
CA HIS A 142 4.93 32.07 3.75
C HIS A 142 6.14 31.51 4.53
N PRO A 143 7.17 32.31 4.86
CA PRO A 143 8.38 31.85 5.57
C PRO A 143 8.15 31.45 7.05
N GLY A 144 6.94 31.01 7.41
CA GLY A 144 6.54 30.58 8.76
C GLY A 144 5.88 29.19 8.81
N ASP A 145 5.55 28.57 7.67
CA ASP A 145 4.88 27.26 7.62
C ASP A 145 5.88 26.08 7.66
N ALA A 146 6.99 26.24 8.36
CA ALA A 146 7.71 25.10 8.90
C ALA A 146 6.85 24.55 10.04
N GLN A 147 5.74 23.89 9.70
CA GLN A 147 5.04 23.01 10.62
C GLN A 147 6.02 21.89 10.93
N VAL A 148 6.78 22.10 12.00
CA VAL A 148 7.53 21.05 12.67
C VAL A 148 6.51 19.96 12.92
N ASP A 149 6.68 18.82 12.22
CA ASP A 149 5.86 17.62 12.35
C ASP A 149 5.96 17.18 13.82
N GLU A 150 5.09 17.73 14.67
CA GLU A 150 4.77 17.15 15.96
C GLU A 150 4.02 15.87 15.60
N ILE A 151 4.79 14.78 15.43
CA ILE A 151 4.22 13.46 15.19
C ILE A 151 3.34 13.20 16.40
N SER A 152 2.02 13.29 16.22
CA SER A 152 1.09 13.09 17.34
C SER A 152 1.37 11.72 17.96
N GLU A 153 1.30 11.63 19.28
CA GLU A 153 1.52 10.38 20.02
C GLU A 153 0.67 9.23 19.44
N ALA A 154 -0.56 9.55 19.03
CA ALA A 154 -1.47 8.65 18.33
C ALA A 154 -0.92 8.12 16.99
N LEU A 155 -0.14 8.93 16.24
CA LEU A 155 0.49 8.49 14.99
C LEU A 155 1.69 7.58 15.25
N LEU A 156 2.46 7.84 16.32
CA LEU A 156 3.55 6.95 16.76
C LEU A 156 3.01 5.58 17.20
N GLU A 157 1.96 5.57 18.01
CA GLU A 157 1.30 4.34 18.46
C GLU A 157 0.79 3.51 17.27
N LYS A 158 0.10 4.16 16.33
CA LYS A 158 -0.38 3.51 15.10
C LYS A 158 0.75 2.93 14.26
N ALA A 159 1.87 3.64 14.13
CA ALA A 159 3.04 3.13 13.40
C ALA A 159 3.65 1.90 14.08
N HIS A 160 3.68 1.88 15.42
CA HIS A 160 4.17 0.73 16.18
C HIS A 160 3.28 -0.51 15.98
N LEU A 161 1.96 -0.36 16.16
CA LEU A 161 1.00 -1.45 15.95
C LEU A 161 1.08 -2.04 14.54
N ALA A 162 1.17 -1.16 13.55
CA ALA A 162 1.26 -1.57 12.17
C ALA A 162 2.56 -2.34 11.89
N SER A 163 3.66 -1.98 12.57
CA SER A 163 4.96 -2.66 12.42
C SER A 163 4.88 -4.07 12.99
N MET A 164 4.29 -4.23 14.18
CA MET A 164 4.08 -5.54 14.80
C MET A 164 3.19 -6.45 13.94
N ARG A 165 2.14 -5.88 13.34
CA ARG A 165 1.24 -6.61 12.43
C ARG A 165 1.95 -7.05 11.15
N PHE A 166 2.78 -6.19 10.58
CA PHE A 166 3.59 -6.54 9.43
C PHE A 166 4.61 -7.64 9.73
N GLU A 167 5.28 -7.57 10.89
CA GLU A 167 6.17 -8.66 11.33
C GLU A 167 5.42 -9.98 11.50
N ARG A 168 4.18 -9.95 12.02
CA ARG A 168 3.33 -11.14 12.12
C ARG A 168 2.99 -11.71 10.74
N LEU A 169 2.61 -10.84 9.80
CA LEU A 169 2.37 -11.21 8.42
C LEU A 169 3.59 -11.90 7.81
N LEU A 170 4.78 -11.33 7.99
CA LEU A 170 6.04 -11.92 7.50
C LEU A 170 6.32 -13.30 8.11
N LYS A 171 6.09 -13.46 9.43
CA LYS A 171 6.26 -14.75 10.12
C LYS A 171 5.32 -15.81 9.56
N ARG A 172 4.04 -15.48 9.33
CA ARG A 172 3.06 -16.39 8.72
C ARG A 172 3.42 -16.79 7.29
N MET A 173 4.04 -15.90 6.54
CA MET A 173 4.47 -16.15 5.16
C MET A 173 5.82 -16.87 5.06
N ALA A 174 6.44 -17.21 6.19
CA ALA A 174 7.68 -17.98 6.27
C ALA A 174 7.46 -19.42 6.78
N SER A 175 6.31 -19.70 7.41
CA SER A 175 5.88 -21.03 7.86
C SER A 175 5.15 -21.78 6.76
#